data_AF-A0AAT9HT16-F1
#
_entry.id   AF-A0AAT9HT16-F1
#
_cell.length_a   1.000
_cell.length_b   1.000
_cell.length_c   1.000
_cell.angle_alpha   90.00
_cell.angle_beta   90.00
_cell.angle_gamma   90.00
#
_symmetry.space_group_name_H-M   'P 1'
#
loop_
_entity.id
_entity.type
_entity.pdbx_description
1 polymer ?
#
loop_
_entity_poly.entity_id
_entity_poly.type
_entity_poly.pdbx_seq_one_letter_code
_entity_poly.pdbx_strand_id
1 'polypeptide(L)'
;MRAAPHGVFAAGRPDEAARLAAIDGSVSHDGEGIYGGQAVAAGVAAAMAGAPVVAVVASALAVVPDDSWTARSLRRAVTAAHLGERAVRAAVVIGGYPWTDLAPEAVALAFGAYAAADGDFEQAVLTAVNMGRDADTTAAVAGALAGATRGASAIPPAWSSAITPARGTCLPTMAGHHVLALADLLSEETR
;
A
#
# COMPACT_ATOMS: atom_id res chain seq x y z
N MET A 1 3.27 4.10 4.68
CA MET A 1 3.85 2.75 4.71
C MET A 1 3.12 1.74 5.62
N ARG A 2 2.72 2.06 6.87
CA ARG A 2 2.31 1.04 7.87
C ARG A 2 0.82 0.71 7.99
N ALA A 3 -0.04 1.20 7.08
CA ALA A 3 -1.49 1.13 7.24
C ALA A 3 -2.14 -0.18 6.77
N ALA A 4 -1.43 -1.03 6.01
CA ALA A 4 -1.98 -2.26 5.44
C ALA A 4 -2.57 -3.26 6.47
N PRO A 5 -1.98 -3.46 7.67
CA PRO A 5 -2.56 -4.35 8.68
C PRO A 5 -3.99 -3.98 9.09
N HIS A 6 -4.34 -2.69 9.13
CA HIS A 6 -5.71 -2.25 9.41
C HIS A 6 -6.70 -2.73 8.35
N GLY A 7 -6.26 -2.75 7.08
CA GLY A 7 -7.04 -3.29 5.97
C GLY A 7 -7.24 -4.80 6.05
N VAL A 8 -6.21 -5.54 6.47
CA VAL A 8 -6.29 -6.99 6.71
C VAL A 8 -7.28 -7.29 7.84
N PHE A 9 -7.16 -6.60 8.98
CA PHE A 9 -8.06 -6.77 10.13
C PHE A 9 -9.52 -6.40 9.80
N ALA A 10 -9.72 -5.32 9.04
CA ALA A 10 -11.04 -4.86 8.62
C ALA A 10 -11.41 -5.33 7.21
N ALA A 11 -11.00 -6.54 6.81
CA ALA A 11 -11.34 -7.12 5.51
C ALA A 11 -12.85 -7.00 5.20
N GLY A 12 -13.18 -6.51 4.00
CA GLY A 12 -14.56 -6.23 3.59
C GLY A 12 -15.22 -5.01 4.24
N ARG A 13 -14.52 -4.25 5.09
CA ARG A 13 -15.01 -3.05 5.77
C ARG A 13 -14.06 -1.85 5.57
N PRO A 14 -14.00 -1.27 4.35
CA PRO A 14 -13.05 -0.20 4.02
C PRO A 14 -13.14 1.03 4.92
N ASP A 15 -14.35 1.44 5.33
CA ASP A 15 -14.55 2.58 6.22
C ASP A 15 -13.93 2.35 7.62
N GLU A 16 -14.04 1.12 8.14
CA GLU A 16 -13.44 0.77 9.42
C GLU A 16 -11.92 0.69 9.32
N ALA A 17 -11.40 0.15 8.21
CA ALA A 17 -9.96 0.14 7.94
C ALA A 17 -9.40 1.57 7.91
N ALA A 18 -10.11 2.50 7.24
CA ALA A 18 -9.75 3.91 7.19
C ALA A 18 -9.83 4.58 8.56
N ARG A 19 -10.86 4.29 9.37
CA ARG A 19 -10.99 4.83 10.73
C ARG A 19 -9.81 4.40 11.61
N LEU A 20 -9.45 3.12 11.59
CA LEU A 20 -8.32 2.58 12.35
C LEU A 20 -6.98 3.17 11.89
N ALA A 21 -6.78 3.30 10.58
CA ALA A 21 -5.60 3.93 10.01
C ALA A 21 -5.48 5.41 10.37
N ALA A 22 -6.59 6.13 10.52
CA ALA A 22 -6.57 7.52 10.96
C ALA A 22 -6.16 7.67 12.42
N ILE A 23 -6.66 6.79 13.30
CA ILE A 23 -6.30 6.77 14.72
C ILE A 23 -4.81 6.45 14.91
N ASP A 24 -4.28 5.44 14.21
CA ASP A 24 -2.85 5.14 14.24
C ASP A 24 -2.00 6.25 13.59
N GLY A 25 -2.49 6.81 12.49
CA GLY A 25 -1.83 7.88 11.75
C GLY A 25 -1.64 9.15 12.58
N SER A 26 -2.64 9.53 13.38
CA SER A 26 -2.62 10.78 14.16
C SER A 26 -1.53 10.86 15.23
N VAL A 27 -0.88 9.73 15.54
CA VAL A 27 0.26 9.70 16.47
C VAL A 27 1.51 10.33 15.84
N SER A 28 1.67 10.26 14.51
CA SER A 28 2.92 10.70 13.85
C SER A 28 2.73 11.46 12.53
N HIS A 29 1.50 11.63 12.06
CA HIS A 29 1.17 12.31 10.81
C HIS A 29 -0.06 13.20 10.99
N ASP A 30 -0.23 14.13 10.05
CA ASP A 30 -1.42 14.98 9.92
C ASP A 30 -1.82 15.11 8.44
N GLY A 31 -3.05 15.56 8.19
CA GLY A 31 -3.57 15.86 6.85
C GLY A 31 -3.32 14.76 5.83
N GLU A 32 -2.59 15.08 4.75
CA GLU A 32 -2.28 14.17 3.65
C GLU A 32 -1.56 12.88 4.08
N GLY A 33 -0.79 12.93 5.18
CA GLY A 33 -0.17 11.73 5.75
C GLY A 33 -1.19 10.74 6.29
N ILE A 34 -2.26 11.25 6.92
CA ILE A 34 -3.39 10.43 7.39
C ILE A 34 -4.21 9.95 6.20
N TYR A 35 -4.55 10.83 5.25
CA TYR A 35 -5.36 10.47 4.07
C TYR A 35 -4.70 9.36 3.23
N GLY A 36 -3.37 9.44 3.04
CA GLY A 36 -2.62 8.37 2.40
C GLY A 36 -2.73 7.03 3.13
N GLY A 37 -2.65 7.04 4.47
CA GLY A 37 -2.86 5.85 5.29
C GLY A 37 -4.26 5.26 5.16
N GLN A 38 -5.29 6.11 5.19
CA GLN A 38 -6.69 5.72 5.03
C GLN A 38 -6.93 5.06 3.67
N ALA A 39 -6.44 5.67 2.59
CA ALA A 39 -6.56 5.14 1.24
C ALA A 39 -5.95 3.74 1.11
N VAL A 40 -4.74 3.55 1.65
CA VAL A 40 -4.07 2.22 1.65
C VAL A 40 -4.87 1.19 2.43
N ALA A 41 -5.31 1.51 3.66
CA ALA A 41 -6.06 0.58 4.49
C ALA A 41 -7.40 0.19 3.86
N ALA A 42 -8.15 1.16 3.33
CA ALA A 42 -9.42 0.91 2.65
C ALA A 42 -9.25 0.07 1.38
N GLY A 43 -8.21 0.36 0.57
CA GLY A 43 -7.86 -0.44 -0.60
C GLY A 43 -7.53 -1.89 -0.24
N VAL A 44 -6.69 -2.11 0.77
CA VAL A 44 -6.34 -3.45 1.25
C VAL A 44 -7.58 -4.19 1.77
N ALA A 45 -8.45 -3.53 2.54
CA ALA A 45 -9.69 -4.14 3.03
C ALA A 45 -10.62 -4.61 1.90
N ALA A 46 -10.74 -3.82 0.83
CA ALA A 46 -11.51 -4.20 -0.34
C ALA A 46 -10.85 -5.36 -1.10
N ALA A 47 -9.53 -5.33 -1.28
CA ALA A 47 -8.78 -6.39 -1.95
C ALA A 47 -8.91 -7.73 -1.22
N MET A 48 -8.81 -7.72 0.11
CA MET A 48 -9.00 -8.91 0.96
C MET A 48 -10.40 -9.53 0.82
N ALA A 49 -11.40 -8.76 0.40
CA ALA A 49 -12.76 -9.23 0.14
C ALA A 49 -12.96 -9.71 -1.32
N GLY A 50 -11.89 -9.81 -2.12
CA GLY A 50 -11.95 -10.25 -3.51
C GLY A 50 -12.46 -9.19 -4.49
N ALA A 51 -12.41 -7.91 -4.12
CA ALA A 51 -12.80 -6.82 -5.00
C ALA A 51 -11.88 -6.74 -6.23
N PRO A 52 -12.41 -6.44 -7.44
CA PRO A 52 -11.57 -6.16 -8.60
C PRO A 52 -10.73 -4.89 -8.40
N VAL A 53 -9.61 -4.77 -9.10
CA VAL A 53 -8.66 -3.64 -9.01
C VAL A 53 -9.35 -2.27 -9.05
N VAL A 54 -10.32 -2.10 -9.95
CA VAL A 54 -11.10 -0.84 -10.06
C VAL A 54 -11.90 -0.52 -8.80
N ALA A 55 -12.47 -1.52 -8.13
CA ALA A 55 -13.22 -1.35 -6.90
C ALA A 55 -12.29 -1.16 -5.68
N VAL A 56 -11.09 -1.74 -5.70
CA VAL A 56 -10.03 -1.47 -4.73
C VAL A 56 -9.63 0.00 -4.77
N VAL A 57 -9.36 0.54 -5.97
CA VAL A 57 -9.06 1.97 -6.17
C VAL A 57 -10.24 2.84 -5.73
N ALA A 58 -11.48 2.48 -6.10
CA ALA A 58 -12.66 3.24 -5.72
C ALA A 58 -12.84 3.30 -4.19
N SER A 59 -12.58 2.19 -3.48
CA SER A 59 -12.66 2.13 -2.02
C SER A 59 -11.62 3.04 -1.36
N ALA A 60 -10.41 3.10 -1.91
CA ALA A 60 -9.37 4.02 -1.44
C ALA A 60 -9.75 5.49 -1.63
N LEU A 61 -10.37 5.83 -2.77
CA LEU A 61 -10.84 7.20 -3.05
C LEU A 61 -12.05 7.60 -2.21
N ALA A 62 -12.93 6.66 -1.87
CA ALA A 62 -14.17 6.95 -1.12
C ALA A 62 -13.94 7.44 0.31
N VAL A 63 -12.78 7.13 0.90
CA VAL A 63 -12.45 7.44 2.30
C VAL A 63 -11.55 8.68 2.46
N VAL A 64 -11.17 9.33 1.37
CA VAL A 64 -10.32 10.54 1.39
C VAL A 64 -11.09 11.76 0.89
N PRO A 65 -10.81 12.98 1.39
CA PRO A 65 -11.47 14.19 0.88
C PRO A 65 -11.22 14.38 -0.63
N ASP A 66 -12.28 14.67 -1.38
CA ASP A 66 -12.24 14.73 -2.84
C ASP A 66 -11.27 15.78 -3.40
N ASP A 67 -11.10 16.88 -2.67
CA ASP A 67 -10.21 17.99 -2.95
C ASP A 67 -8.83 17.88 -2.27
N SER A 68 -8.52 16.74 -1.66
CA SER A 68 -7.18 16.46 -1.14
C SER A 68 -6.16 16.28 -2.27
N TRP A 69 -4.89 16.51 -1.95
CA TRP A 69 -3.81 16.16 -2.86
C TRP A 69 -3.75 14.64 -3.07
N THR A 70 -3.94 13.84 -2.03
CA THR A 70 -4.00 12.37 -2.14
C THR A 70 -5.03 11.91 -3.18
N ALA A 71 -6.28 12.41 -3.12
CA ALA A 71 -7.32 12.03 -4.07
C ALA A 71 -6.97 12.43 -5.52
N ARG A 72 -6.43 13.65 -5.73
CA ARG A 72 -5.98 14.09 -7.06
C ARG A 72 -4.83 13.24 -7.59
N SER A 73 -3.83 12.93 -6.76
CA SER A 73 -2.66 12.14 -7.16
C SER A 73 -3.05 10.70 -7.49
N LEU A 74 -3.91 10.07 -6.67
CA LEU A 74 -4.47 8.74 -6.94
C LEU A 74 -5.18 8.69 -8.30
N ARG A 75 -6.07 9.66 -8.57
CA ARG A 75 -6.78 9.73 -9.86
C ARG A 75 -5.82 9.88 -11.03
N ARG A 76 -4.79 10.74 -10.91
CA ARG A 76 -3.77 10.94 -11.95
C ARG A 76 -2.97 9.66 -12.22
N ALA A 77 -2.53 8.98 -11.17
CA ALA A 77 -1.77 7.74 -11.26
C ALA A 77 -2.57 6.63 -11.95
N VAL A 78 -3.80 6.38 -11.48
CA VAL A 78 -4.65 5.31 -12.01
C VAL A 78 -5.08 5.62 -13.45
N THR A 79 -5.35 6.88 -13.77
CA THR A 79 -5.63 7.29 -15.16
C THR A 79 -4.43 7.01 -16.06
N ALA A 80 -3.21 7.28 -15.59
CA ALA A 80 -1.99 7.05 -16.37
C ALA A 80 -1.52 5.58 -16.38
N ALA A 81 -2.11 4.70 -15.55
CA ALA A 81 -1.64 3.32 -15.37
C ALA A 81 -1.59 2.51 -16.67
N HIS A 82 -2.60 2.65 -17.53
CA HIS A 82 -2.66 1.97 -18.83
C HIS A 82 -1.59 2.42 -19.84
N LEU A 83 -0.93 3.57 -19.57
CA LEU A 83 0.17 4.10 -20.39
C LEU A 83 1.55 3.63 -19.88
N GLY A 84 1.58 2.87 -18.79
CA GLY A 84 2.78 2.25 -18.23
C GLY A 84 3.55 3.11 -17.23
N GLU A 85 4.61 2.51 -16.69
CA GLU A 85 5.43 3.02 -15.58
C GLU A 85 5.86 4.49 -15.73
N ARG A 86 6.41 4.86 -16.89
CA ARG A 86 6.91 6.23 -17.13
C ARG A 86 5.78 7.27 -17.10
N ALA A 87 4.59 6.90 -17.57
CA ALA A 87 3.44 7.79 -17.59
C ALA A 87 2.88 8.00 -16.18
N VAL A 88 2.78 6.93 -15.37
CA VAL A 88 2.40 7.03 -13.95
C VAL A 88 3.37 7.94 -13.22
N ARG A 89 4.67 7.71 -13.37
CA ARG A 89 5.71 8.55 -12.75
C ARG A 89 5.56 10.01 -13.15
N ALA A 90 5.43 10.31 -14.44
CA ALA A 90 5.30 11.68 -14.94
C ALA A 90 3.99 12.36 -14.48
N ALA A 91 2.92 11.59 -14.25
CA ALA A 91 1.64 12.12 -13.81
C ALA A 91 1.63 12.54 -12.34
N VAL A 92 2.49 11.94 -11.49
CA VAL A 92 2.45 12.14 -10.04
C VAL A 92 3.65 12.91 -9.51
N VAL A 93 4.86 12.59 -9.99
CA VAL A 93 6.11 13.09 -9.39
C VAL A 93 6.27 14.59 -9.59
N ILE A 94 6.52 15.30 -8.49
CA ILE A 94 6.88 16.72 -8.53
C ILE A 94 8.39 16.85 -8.75
N GLY A 95 8.81 17.00 -10.00
CA GLY A 95 10.23 17.03 -10.37
C GLY A 95 11.06 18.15 -9.70
N GLY A 96 10.42 19.25 -9.30
CA GLY A 96 11.08 20.34 -8.57
C GLY A 96 11.21 20.13 -7.07
N TYR A 97 10.62 19.06 -6.52
CA TYR A 97 10.63 18.77 -5.09
C TYR A 97 11.63 17.64 -4.78
N PRO A 98 12.70 17.93 -4.01
CA PRO A 98 13.80 16.98 -3.84
C PRO A 98 13.42 15.78 -2.98
N TRP A 99 12.49 15.95 -2.04
CA TRP A 99 12.07 14.87 -1.15
C TRP A 99 11.06 13.94 -1.82
N THR A 100 11.12 12.67 -1.42
CA THR A 100 10.36 11.57 -2.05
C THR A 100 9.26 11.02 -1.15
N ASP A 101 9.23 11.45 0.11
CA ASP A 101 8.43 10.95 1.23
C ASP A 101 7.05 11.62 1.36
N LEU A 102 6.58 12.27 0.29
CA LEU A 102 5.24 12.85 0.25
C LEU A 102 4.20 11.73 0.16
N ALA A 103 3.35 11.59 1.18
CA ALA A 103 2.28 10.59 1.19
C ALA A 103 1.40 10.60 -0.07
N PRO A 104 0.95 11.76 -0.61
CA PRO A 104 0.18 11.79 -1.86
C PRO A 104 0.95 11.23 -3.06
N GLU A 105 2.27 11.42 -3.12
CA GLU A 105 3.11 10.90 -4.20
C GLU A 105 3.33 9.40 -4.04
N ALA A 106 3.79 8.96 -2.87
CA ALA A 106 4.10 7.55 -2.62
C ALA A 106 2.87 6.66 -2.75
N VAL A 107 1.72 7.07 -2.19
CA VAL A 107 0.47 6.30 -2.30
C VAL A 107 -0.02 6.27 -3.74
N ALA A 108 0.03 7.39 -4.46
CA ALA A 108 -0.40 7.41 -5.85
C ALA A 108 0.50 6.56 -6.77
N LEU A 109 1.82 6.61 -6.61
CA LEU A 109 2.73 5.72 -7.34
C LEU A 109 2.43 4.25 -7.04
N ALA A 110 2.19 3.88 -5.78
CA ALA A 110 1.85 2.51 -5.42
C ALA A 110 0.54 2.02 -6.05
N PHE A 111 -0.52 2.83 -6.00
CA PHE A 111 -1.81 2.50 -6.64
C PHE A 111 -1.72 2.50 -8.16
N GLY A 112 -0.91 3.39 -8.74
CA GLY A 112 -0.63 3.41 -10.18
C GLY A 112 0.10 2.14 -10.64
N ALA A 113 1.11 1.68 -9.89
CA ALA A 113 1.80 0.42 -10.15
C ALA A 113 0.86 -0.79 -10.02
N TYR A 114 0.07 -0.84 -8.95
CA TYR A 114 -0.94 -1.88 -8.74
C TYR A 114 -1.96 -1.94 -9.88
N ALA A 115 -2.45 -0.78 -10.33
CA ALA A 115 -3.39 -0.69 -11.44
C ALA A 115 -2.75 -1.06 -12.79
N ALA A 116 -1.52 -0.62 -13.04
CA ALA A 116 -0.79 -0.93 -14.29
C ALA A 116 -0.50 -2.42 -14.44
N ALA A 117 -0.34 -3.12 -13.32
CA ALA A 117 -0.12 -4.55 -13.24
C ALA A 117 -1.42 -5.39 -13.22
N ASP A 118 -2.61 -4.77 -13.27
CA ASP A 118 -3.89 -5.45 -13.06
C ASP A 118 -3.89 -6.34 -11.78
N GLY A 119 -3.29 -5.82 -10.72
CA GLY A 119 -3.14 -6.52 -9.45
C GLY A 119 -2.26 -7.76 -9.47
N ASP A 120 -1.46 -8.01 -10.52
CA ASP A 120 -0.38 -8.99 -10.50
C ASP A 120 0.70 -8.58 -9.49
N PHE A 121 1.13 -9.52 -8.64
CA PHE A 121 2.03 -9.22 -7.53
C PHE A 121 3.43 -8.84 -8.00
N GLU A 122 4.05 -9.66 -8.86
CA GLU A 122 5.42 -9.46 -9.30
C GLU A 122 5.52 -8.18 -10.13
N GLN A 123 4.60 -7.99 -11.08
CA GLN A 123 4.58 -6.80 -11.92
C GLN A 123 4.29 -5.52 -11.12
N ALA A 124 3.37 -5.56 -10.15
CA ALA A 124 3.07 -4.39 -9.32
C ALA A 124 4.28 -3.95 -8.49
N VAL A 125 4.97 -4.89 -7.86
CA VAL A 125 6.17 -4.61 -7.05
C VAL A 125 7.30 -4.09 -7.93
N LEU A 126 7.60 -4.74 -9.05
CA LEU A 126 8.66 -4.31 -9.97
C LEU A 126 8.37 -2.92 -10.55
N THR A 127 7.14 -2.66 -10.98
CA THR A 127 6.73 -1.34 -11.49
C THR A 127 6.92 -0.26 -10.41
N ALA A 128 6.52 -0.54 -9.17
CA ALA A 128 6.67 0.41 -8.06
C ALA A 128 8.13 0.73 -7.76
N VAL A 129 9.01 -0.29 -7.69
CA VAL A 129 10.45 -0.11 -7.44
C VAL A 129 11.12 0.67 -8.57
N ASN A 130 10.79 0.36 -9.83
CA ASN A 130 11.44 0.96 -11.00
C ASN A 130 11.04 2.43 -11.24
N MET A 131 9.91 2.89 -10.69
CA MET A 131 9.57 4.32 -10.67
C MET A 131 10.51 5.16 -9.80
N GLY A 132 11.29 4.51 -8.93
CA GLY A 132 12.24 5.15 -8.02
C GLY A 132 11.54 5.96 -6.93
N ARG A 133 12.19 7.05 -6.50
CA ARG A 133 11.72 7.92 -5.40
C ARG A 133 11.74 7.14 -4.08
N ASP A 134 10.63 7.10 -3.35
CA ASP A 134 10.45 6.35 -2.10
C ASP A 134 10.10 4.88 -2.41
N ALA A 135 11.04 4.21 -3.07
CA ALA A 135 10.83 2.92 -3.73
C ALA A 135 10.45 1.80 -2.76
N ASP A 136 10.97 1.83 -1.53
CA ASP A 136 10.60 0.88 -0.48
C ASP A 136 9.16 1.08 -0.03
N THR A 137 8.71 2.32 0.20
CA THR A 137 7.31 2.58 0.56
C THR A 137 6.35 2.26 -0.57
N THR A 138 6.65 2.68 -1.80
CA THR A 138 5.75 2.44 -2.95
C THR A 138 5.61 0.94 -3.22
N ALA A 139 6.72 0.19 -3.19
CA ALA A 139 6.72 -1.25 -3.38
C ALA A 139 6.02 -1.99 -2.23
N ALA A 140 6.22 -1.56 -0.99
CA ALA A 140 5.54 -2.15 0.16
C ALA A 140 4.01 -1.98 0.06
N VAL A 141 3.53 -0.79 -0.35
CA VAL A 141 2.10 -0.53 -0.51
C VAL A 141 1.52 -1.26 -1.73
N ALA A 142 2.20 -1.23 -2.88
CA ALA A 142 1.76 -1.95 -4.08
C ALA A 142 1.72 -3.47 -3.83
N GLY A 143 2.75 -4.01 -3.17
CA GLY A 143 2.81 -5.40 -2.75
C GLY A 143 1.73 -5.78 -1.75
N ALA A 144 1.36 -4.89 -0.81
CA ALA A 144 0.26 -5.14 0.11
C ALA A 144 -1.09 -5.24 -0.63
N LEU A 145 -1.36 -4.33 -1.58
CA LEU A 145 -2.59 -4.36 -2.40
C LEU A 145 -2.64 -5.61 -3.28
N ALA A 146 -1.56 -5.91 -4.00
CA ALA A 146 -1.49 -7.07 -4.89
C ALA A 146 -1.48 -8.39 -4.12
N GLY A 147 -0.80 -8.45 -2.97
CA GLY A 147 -0.80 -9.61 -2.08
C GLY A 147 -2.17 -9.89 -1.49
N ALA A 148 -2.91 -8.85 -1.08
CA ALA A 148 -4.30 -8.97 -0.67
C ALA A 148 -5.22 -9.44 -1.81
N THR A 149 -4.91 -9.05 -3.05
CA THR A 149 -5.70 -9.42 -4.25
C THR A 149 -5.45 -10.86 -4.70
N ARG A 150 -4.19 -11.33 -4.65
CA ARG A 150 -3.75 -12.60 -5.25
C ARG A 150 -3.40 -13.70 -4.23
N GLY A 151 -3.32 -13.33 -2.96
CA GLY A 151 -2.91 -14.22 -1.88
C GLY A 151 -1.40 -14.48 -1.83
N ALA A 152 -0.98 -15.15 -0.75
CA ALA A 152 0.45 -15.40 -0.47
C ALA A 152 1.15 -16.26 -1.54
N SER A 153 0.41 -17.12 -2.25
CA SER A 153 0.96 -17.98 -3.31
C SER A 153 1.42 -17.21 -4.54
N ALA A 154 1.02 -15.94 -4.70
CA ALA A 154 1.47 -15.09 -5.80
C ALA A 154 2.87 -14.49 -5.58
N ILE A 155 3.42 -14.61 -4.36
CA ILE A 155 4.73 -14.06 -4.03
C ILE A 155 5.82 -15.02 -4.56
N PRO A 156 6.75 -14.55 -5.41
CA PRO A 156 7.84 -15.39 -5.90
C PRO A 156 8.63 -16.02 -4.75
N PRO A 157 8.86 -17.36 -4.74
CA PRO A 157 9.58 -18.03 -3.67
C PRO A 157 10.98 -17.46 -3.42
N ALA A 158 11.67 -17.06 -4.49
CA ALA A 158 12.99 -16.44 -4.39
C ALA A 158 12.98 -15.10 -3.60
N TRP A 159 11.86 -14.37 -3.62
CA TRP A 159 11.72 -13.13 -2.88
C TRP A 159 11.31 -13.38 -1.43
N SER A 160 10.31 -14.25 -1.21
CA SER A 160 9.85 -14.55 0.14
C SER A 160 10.94 -15.26 0.97
N SER A 161 11.74 -16.14 0.37
CA SER A 161 12.86 -16.80 1.05
C SER A 161 14.02 -15.87 1.42
N ALA A 162 14.09 -14.68 0.80
CA ALA A 162 15.11 -13.68 1.11
C ALA A 162 14.77 -12.86 2.36
N ILE A 163 13.52 -12.90 2.83
CA ILE A 163 13.10 -12.23 4.06
C ILE A 163 13.67 -13.01 5.24
N THR A 164 14.43 -12.32 6.08
CA THR A 164 15.06 -12.88 7.27
C THR A 164 14.38 -12.33 8.53
N PRO A 165 14.48 -13.02 9.67
CA PRO A 165 13.96 -12.50 10.93
C PRO A 165 14.52 -11.10 11.25
N ALA A 166 13.70 -10.27 11.89
CA ALA A 166 14.10 -8.92 12.24
C ALA A 166 15.34 -8.95 13.16
N ARG A 167 16.35 -8.14 12.83
CA ARG A 167 17.59 -8.07 13.62
C ARG A 167 17.41 -7.39 14.99
N GLY A 168 16.32 -6.63 15.16
CA GLY A 168 16.06 -5.88 16.39
C GLY A 168 16.89 -4.60 16.56
N THR A 169 17.55 -4.10 15.51
CA THR A 169 18.40 -2.89 15.61
C THR A 169 17.61 -1.65 16.01
N CYS A 170 16.46 -1.41 15.38
CA CYS A 170 15.61 -0.24 15.68
C CYS A 170 14.61 -0.51 16.81
N LEU A 171 14.17 -1.76 16.95
CA LEU A 171 13.19 -2.22 17.95
C LEU A 171 13.71 -3.52 18.56
N PRO A 172 14.44 -3.48 19.69
CA PRO A 172 15.06 -4.67 20.28
C PRO A 172 14.06 -5.78 20.61
N THR A 173 12.82 -5.44 20.94
CA THR A 173 11.72 -6.38 21.22
C THR A 173 11.31 -7.21 20.01
N MET A 174 11.65 -6.78 18.79
CA MET A 174 11.36 -7.52 17.57
C MET A 174 12.49 -8.47 17.15
N ALA A 175 13.61 -8.51 17.90
CA ALA A 175 14.75 -9.35 17.54
C ALA A 175 14.35 -10.83 17.42
N GLY A 176 14.69 -11.46 16.29
CA GLY A 176 14.43 -12.87 16.03
C GLY A 176 13.00 -13.19 15.56
N HIS A 177 12.08 -12.22 15.57
CA HIS A 177 10.73 -12.44 15.03
C HIS A 177 10.74 -12.43 13.50
N HIS A 178 10.11 -13.45 12.91
CA HIS A 178 9.84 -13.52 11.47
C HIS A 178 8.42 -13.07 11.17
N VAL A 179 8.21 -12.35 10.06
CA VAL A 179 6.89 -11.80 9.69
C VAL A 179 5.81 -12.87 9.57
N LEU A 180 6.14 -14.05 9.03
CA LEU A 180 5.19 -15.17 8.91
C LEU A 180 4.78 -15.72 10.28
N ALA A 181 5.71 -15.85 11.22
CA ALA A 181 5.38 -16.33 12.57
C ALA A 181 4.46 -15.35 13.31
N LEU A 182 4.63 -14.03 13.08
CA LEU A 182 3.72 -13.02 13.61
C LEU A 182 2.35 -13.08 12.94
N ALA A 183 2.30 -13.32 11.62
CA ALA A 183 1.04 -13.48 10.90
C ALA A 183 0.25 -14.71 11.39
N ASP A 184 0.94 -15.83 11.64
CA ASP A 184 0.31 -17.05 12.16
C ASP A 184 -0.35 -16.79 13.52
N LEU A 185 0.36 -16.14 14.47
CA LEU A 185 -0.18 -15.76 15.78
C LEU A 185 -1.47 -14.93 15.67
N LEU A 186 -1.48 -13.93 14.79
CA LEU A 186 -2.65 -13.07 14.59
C LEU A 186 -3.84 -13.82 13.96
N SER A 187 -3.57 -14.84 13.15
CA SER A 187 -4.60 -15.65 12.50
C SER A 187 -5.24 -16.68 13.45
N GLU A 188 -4.47 -17.19 14.41
CA GLU A 188 -4.94 -18.15 15.41
C GLU A 188 -5.83 -17.50 16.47
N GLU A 189 -5.56 -16.25 16.87
CA GLU A 189 -6.40 -15.50 17.82
C GLU A 189 -7.76 -15.06 17.23
N THR A 190 -7.93 -15.14 15.90
CA THR A 190 -9.15 -14.71 15.21
C THR A 190 -10.11 -15.89 14.89
N ARG A 191 -9.77 -17.11 15.32
CA ARG A 191 -10.64 -18.31 15.25
C ARG A 191 -11.32 -18.58 16.57
#